data_AF-Q558X5-F1
#
_entry.id   AF-Q558X5-F1
#
_cell.length_a   1.000
_cell.length_b   1.000
_cell.length_c   1.000
_cell.angle_alpha   90.00
_cell.angle_beta   90.00
_cell.angle_gamma   90.00
#
_symmetry.space_group_name_H-M   'P 1'
#
loop_
_entity.id
_entity.type
_entity.pdbx_description
1 polymer ?
#
loop_
_entity_poly.entity_id
_entity_poly.type
_entity_poly.pdbx_seq_one_letter_code
_entity_poly.pdbx_strand_id
1 'polypeptide(L)'
;MAELKITLINEDGESTISGKAHPAPTPRILPTPYFMSFTEYKIEGKLWDKKEFHIKSGKIEFNGKEFDIPESQGTWIKDNVEIIIRIFLSQQANKPFSLDF
;
A
#
# COMPACT_ATOMS: atom_id res chain seq x y z
N MET A 1 13.99 9.26 -2.14
CA MET A 1 12.98 8.52 -1.34
C MET A 1 12.10 9.54 -0.68
N ALA A 2 10.79 9.35 -0.77
CA ALA A 2 9.82 10.31 -0.25
C ALA A 2 9.06 9.70 0.92
N GLU A 3 8.60 10.56 1.83
CA GLU A 3 7.73 10.12 2.91
C GLU A 3 6.37 9.74 2.34
N LEU A 4 5.90 8.59 2.77
CA LEU A 4 4.62 8.05 2.36
C LEU A 4 3.94 7.43 3.57
N LYS A 5 2.62 7.55 3.60
CA LYS A 5 1.79 6.87 4.59
C LYS A 5 0.63 6.16 3.89
N ILE A 6 0.41 4.90 4.22
CA ILE A 6 -0.76 4.13 3.80
C ILE A 6 -1.58 3.85 5.05
N THR A 7 -2.84 4.23 5.02
CA THR A 7 -3.84 3.82 6.02
C THR A 7 -4.82 2.87 5.33
N LEU A 8 -5.01 1.68 5.89
CA LEU A 8 -5.89 0.63 5.39
C LEU A 8 -6.90 0.26 6.47
N ILE A 9 -8.13 -0.01 6.06
CA ILE A 9 -9.23 -0.41 6.95
C ILE A 9 -9.70 -1.80 6.51
N ASN A 10 -9.77 -2.73 7.45
CA ASN A 10 -10.38 -4.05 7.26
C ASN A 10 -11.40 -4.36 8.37
N GLU A 11 -11.78 -5.63 8.50
CA GLU A 11 -12.67 -6.12 9.57
C GLU A 11 -12.05 -6.02 10.98
N ASP A 12 -10.72 -6.03 11.08
CA ASP A 12 -9.98 -5.96 12.34
C ASP A 12 -9.75 -4.51 12.81
N GLY A 13 -10.07 -3.52 11.96
CA GLY A 13 -9.97 -2.09 12.24
C GLY A 13 -9.06 -1.34 11.26
N GLU A 14 -8.55 -0.19 11.71
CA GLU A 14 -7.58 0.61 10.97
C GLU A 14 -6.16 0.11 11.21
N SER A 15 -5.34 0.11 10.16
CA SER A 15 -3.92 -0.19 10.22
C SER A 15 -3.15 0.76 9.32
N THR A 16 -2.00 1.21 9.79
CA THR A 16 -1.20 2.23 9.09
C THR A 16 0.23 1.74 8.92
N ILE A 17 0.83 2.05 7.77
CA ILE A 17 2.27 2.01 7.55
C ILE A 17 2.74 3.38 7.09
N SER A 18 3.79 3.92 7.70
CA SER A 18 4.39 5.19 7.29
C SER A 18 5.90 5.09 7.28
N GLY A 19 6.55 5.86 6.41
CA GLY A 19 8.00 5.85 6.34
C GLY A 19 8.56 6.38 5.02
N LYS A 20 9.86 6.17 4.83
CA LYS A 20 10.49 6.43 3.54
C LYS A 20 10.14 5.32 2.56
N ALA A 21 9.46 5.69 1.48
CA ALA A 21 9.02 4.76 0.45
C ALA A 21 9.54 5.14 -0.94
N HIS A 22 9.51 4.14 -1.81
CA HIS A 22 9.74 4.26 -3.24
C HIS A 22 8.85 3.23 -3.97
N PRO A 23 8.57 3.41 -5.28
CA PRO A 23 7.73 2.47 -5.99
C PRO A 23 8.53 1.18 -6.16
N ALA A 24 7.94 0.05 -5.80
CA ALA A 24 8.54 -1.23 -6.14
C ALA A 24 8.27 -1.54 -7.62
N PRO A 25 9.12 -2.32 -8.29
CA PRO A 25 8.90 -2.72 -9.68
C PRO A 25 7.50 -3.32 -9.85
N THR A 26 6.64 -2.66 -10.63
CA THR A 26 5.30 -3.16 -10.92
C THR A 26 5.35 -4.14 -12.08
N PRO A 27 4.83 -5.38 -11.93
CA PRO A 27 4.59 -6.23 -13.08
C PRO A 27 3.54 -5.56 -14.00
N ARG A 28 3.68 -5.70 -15.33
CA ARG A 28 2.75 -5.14 -16.33
C ARG A 28 1.41 -5.88 -16.33
N ILE A 29 0.70 -5.85 -15.21
CA ILE A 29 -0.63 -6.44 -15.03
C ILE A 29 -1.62 -5.29 -14.87
N LEU A 30 -2.77 -5.38 -15.53
CA LEU A 30 -3.87 -4.42 -15.40
C LEU A 30 -5.03 -5.10 -14.66
N PRO A 31 -5.64 -4.48 -13.63
CA PRO A 31 -5.28 -3.20 -12.99
C PRO A 31 -3.87 -3.20 -12.38
N THR A 32 -3.16 -2.08 -12.52
CA THR A 32 -1.80 -1.96 -11.96
C THR A 32 -1.91 -1.96 -10.44
N PRO A 33 -1.36 -2.97 -9.74
CA PRO A 33 -1.38 -2.97 -8.29
C PRO A 33 -0.49 -1.84 -7.75
N TYR A 34 -0.85 -1.28 -6.59
CA TYR A 34 0.09 -0.42 -5.87
C TYR A 34 1.19 -1.29 -5.29
N PHE A 35 2.43 -1.03 -5.69
CA PHE A 35 3.62 -1.74 -5.22
C PHE A 35 4.55 -0.71 -4.61
N MET A 36 4.71 -0.75 -3.29
CA MET A 36 5.53 0.23 -2.58
C MET A 36 6.45 -0.46 -1.61
N SER A 37 7.73 -0.13 -1.70
CA SER A 37 8.76 -0.59 -0.76
C SER A 37 9.07 0.50 0.24
N PHE A 38 9.12 0.13 1.53
CA PHE A 38 9.53 1.00 2.61
C PHE A 38 10.79 0.47 3.29
N THR A 39 11.79 1.33 3.47
CA THR A 39 13.09 0.97 4.09
C THR A 39 13.29 1.53 5.50
N GLU A 40 12.55 2.57 5.88
CA GLU A 40 12.54 3.16 7.22
C GLU A 40 11.09 3.41 7.60
N TYR A 41 10.46 2.44 8.26
CA TYR A 41 9.01 2.42 8.42
C TYR A 41 8.53 2.12 9.83
N LYS A 42 7.33 2.59 10.12
CA LYS A 42 6.53 2.25 11.29
C LYS A 42 5.23 1.61 10.83
N ILE A 43 4.87 0.50 11.47
CA ILE A 43 3.57 -0.16 11.29
C ILE A 43 2.74 -0.06 12.57
N GLU A 44 1.45 0.15 12.41
CA GLU A 44 0.45 0.16 13.48
C GLU A 44 -0.80 -0.59 13.02
N GLY A 45 -1.48 -1.28 13.94
CA GLY A 45 -2.69 -2.06 13.67
C GLY A 45 -2.42 -3.54 13.33
N LYS A 46 -3.50 -4.33 13.32
CA LYS A 46 -3.45 -5.81 13.25
C LYS A 46 -3.39 -6.38 11.83
N LEU A 47 -3.66 -5.56 10.81
CA LEU A 47 -3.71 -6.02 9.42
C LEU A 47 -2.34 -6.58 8.97
N TRP A 48 -1.25 -6.07 9.54
CA TRP A 48 0.12 -6.51 9.25
C TRP A 48 0.48 -7.87 9.86
N ASP A 49 -0.34 -8.43 10.75
CA ASP A 49 -0.11 -9.76 11.33
C ASP A 49 -0.43 -10.89 10.31
N LYS A 50 -1.22 -10.58 9.28
CA LYS A 50 -1.60 -11.50 8.20
C LYS A 50 -0.81 -11.15 6.93
N LYS A 51 -0.18 -12.14 6.28
CA LYS A 51 0.56 -11.92 5.01
C LYS A 51 -0.34 -11.50 3.86
N GLU A 52 -1.58 -11.98 3.87
CA GLU A 52 -2.63 -11.67 2.89
C GLU A 52 -3.83 -11.13 3.67
N PHE A 53 -4.45 -10.06 3.18
CA PHE A 53 -5.51 -9.38 3.88
C PHE A 53 -6.48 -8.71 2.92
N HIS A 54 -7.75 -8.70 3.31
CA HIS A 54 -8.80 -7.97 2.62
C HIS A 54 -8.84 -6.52 3.12
N ILE A 55 -8.95 -5.57 2.21
CA ILE A 55 -9.03 -4.13 2.47
C ILE A 55 -10.44 -3.70 2.10
N LYS A 56 -11.18 -3.11 3.04
CA LYS A 56 -12.50 -2.51 2.77
C LYS A 56 -12.37 -1.13 2.15
N SER A 57 -11.45 -0.34 2.68
CA SER A 57 -11.07 0.97 2.16
C SER A 57 -9.70 1.35 2.68
N GLY A 58 -9.09 2.37 2.10
CA GLY A 58 -7.83 2.90 2.55
C GLY A 58 -7.47 4.19 1.84
N LYS A 59 -6.28 4.68 2.13
CA LYS A 59 -5.77 5.96 1.68
C LYS A 59 -4.25 5.89 1.59
N ILE A 60 -3.68 6.45 0.53
CA ILE A 60 -2.26 6.71 0.37
C ILE A 60 -2.04 8.21 0.45
N GLU A 61 -1.20 8.66 1.38
CA GLU A 61 -0.71 10.03 1.50
C GLU A 61 0.71 10.09 0.96
N PHE A 62 0.93 10.91 -0.08
CA PHE A 62 2.24 11.08 -0.70
C PHE A 62 2.41 12.51 -1.23
N ASN A 63 3.47 13.20 -0.82
CA ASN A 63 3.77 14.59 -1.26
C ASN A 63 2.55 15.54 -1.16
N GLY A 64 1.79 15.45 -0.06
CA GLY A 64 0.58 16.27 0.15
C GLY A 64 -0.61 15.92 -0.75
N LYS A 65 -0.50 14.86 -1.58
CA LYS A 65 -1.61 14.28 -2.32
C LYS A 65 -2.17 13.10 -1.57
N GLU A 66 -3.49 12.94 -1.66
CA GLU A 66 -4.22 11.81 -1.09
C GLU A 66 -4.85 11.00 -2.22
N PHE A 67 -4.75 9.68 -2.10
CA PHE A 67 -5.32 8.74 -3.05
C PHE A 67 -6.13 7.69 -2.31
N ASP A 68 -7.41 7.61 -2.61
CA ASP A 68 -8.28 6.59 -2.03
C ASP A 68 -7.96 5.21 -2.58
N ILE A 69 -7.87 4.24 -1.68
CA ILE A 69 -7.82 2.81 -1.99
C ILE A 69 -9.24 2.27 -1.78
N PRO A 70 -9.93 1.85 -2.84
CA PRO A 70 -11.21 1.17 -2.70
C PRO A 70 -11.00 -0.27 -2.22
N GLU A 71 -12.11 -0.98 -2.03
CA GLU A 71 -12.10 -2.39 -1.65
C GLU A 71 -11.16 -3.21 -2.55
N SER A 72 -10.23 -3.91 -1.92
CA SER A 72 -9.10 -4.54 -2.59
C SER A 72 -8.52 -5.68 -1.75
N GLN A 73 -7.56 -6.40 -2.33
CA GLN A 73 -6.76 -7.39 -1.61
C GLN A 73 -5.35 -6.85 -1.47
N GLY A 74 -4.71 -7.12 -0.35
CA GLY A 74 -3.33 -6.72 -0.11
C GLY A 74 -2.48 -7.88 0.39
N THR A 75 -1.17 -7.75 0.13
CA THR A 75 -0.16 -8.65 0.67
C THR A 75 1.06 -7.84 1.08
N TRP A 76 1.86 -8.38 1.99
CA TRP A 76 3.17 -7.82 2.28
C TRP A 76 4.26 -8.89 2.31
N ILE A 77 5.47 -8.48 1.98
CA ILE A 77 6.68 -9.28 2.13
C ILE A 77 7.72 -8.40 2.81
N LYS A 78 8.42 -8.93 3.82
CA LYS A 78 9.47 -8.24 4.55
C LYS A 78 10.78 -9.01 4.41
N ASP A 79 11.85 -8.30 4.14
CA ASP A 79 13.21 -8.81 4.30
C ASP A 79 13.94 -8.08 5.44
N ASN A 80 15.27 -8.16 5.49
CA ASN A 80 16.06 -7.53 6.55
C ASN A 80 16.13 -5.99 6.45
N VAL A 81 15.77 -5.41 5.30
CA VAL A 81 16.00 -4.00 4.96
C VAL A 81 14.69 -3.28 4.66
N GLU A 82 13.74 -3.96 4.02
CA GLU A 82 12.52 -3.36 3.53
C GLU A 82 11.27 -4.21 3.74
N ILE A 83 10.12 -3.53 3.71
CA ILE A 83 8.81 -4.15 3.57
C ILE A 83 8.19 -3.68 2.26
N ILE A 84 7.79 -4.65 1.44
CA ILE A 84 7.09 -4.42 0.18
C ILE A 84 5.60 -4.67 0.42
N ILE A 85 4.81 -3.62 0.27
CA ILE A 85 3.34 -3.66 0.31
C ILE A 85 2.82 -3.75 -1.12
N ARG A 86 1.90 -4.68 -1.35
CA ARG A 86 1.23 -4.91 -2.64
C ARG A 86 -0.26 -4.80 -2.44
N ILE A 87 -0.93 -3.90 -3.16
CA ILE A 87 -2.38 -3.73 -3.11
C ILE A 87 -2.94 -3.98 -4.51
N PHE A 88 -3.72 -5.04 -4.63
CA PHE A 88 -4.37 -5.48 -5.84
C PHE A 88 -5.76 -4.83 -5.92
N LEU A 89 -5.84 -3.77 -6.71
CA LEU A 89 -7.11 -3.12 -7.00
C LEU A 89 -8.05 -4.07 -7.74
N SER A 90 -9.33 -4.06 -7.38
CA SER A 90 -10.34 -4.73 -8.21
C SER A 90 -10.51 -3.97 -9.53
N GLN A 91 -10.94 -4.66 -10.59
CA GLN A 91 -11.07 -4.06 -11.93
C GLN A 91 -11.96 -2.81 -11.99
N GLN A 92 -12.82 -2.58 -10.98
CA GLN A 92 -13.69 -1.40 -10.93
C GLN A 92 -12.98 -0.10 -10.53
N ALA A 93 -11.73 -0.16 -10.05
CA ALA A 93 -11.05 0.96 -9.40
C ALA A 93 -9.97 1.68 -10.25
N ASN A 94 -9.77 1.30 -11.51
CA ASN A 94 -8.64 1.77 -12.32
C ASN A 94 -8.71 3.28 -12.67
N LYS A 95 -8.23 4.13 -11.77
CA LYS A 95 -7.53 5.36 -12.17
C LYS A 95 -6.04 5.04 -12.22
N PRO A 96 -5.33 5.36 -13.32
CA PRO A 96 -3.89 5.14 -13.39
C PRO A 96 -3.21 5.98 -12.30
N PHE A 97 -2.61 5.31 -11.33
CA PHE A 97 -1.74 5.93 -10.35
C PHE A 97 -0.31 5.97 -10.90
N SER A 98 0.15 7.16 -11.27
CA SER A 98 1.56 7.42 -11.57
C SER A 98 2.19 8.19 -10.41
N LEU A 99 3.23 7.61 -9.82
CA LEU A 99 4.15 8.34 -8.96
C LEU A 99 5.25 8.89 -9.87
N ASP A 100 5.17 10.19 -10.19
CA ASP A 100 6.30 10.91 -10.78
C ASP A 100 7.29 11.21 -9.65
N PHE A 101 8.42 10.48 -9.63
CA PHE A 101 9.52 10.65 -8.67
C PHE A 101 10.59 11.62 -9.18
#